data_AF-A0A953H8C6-F1
#
_entry.id   AF-A0A953H8C6-F1
#
_cell.length_a   1.000
_cell.length_b   1.000
_cell.length_c   1.000
_cell.angle_alpha   90.00
_cell.angle_beta   90.00
_cell.angle_gamma   90.00
#
_symmetry.space_group_name_H-M   'P 1'
#
loop_
_entity.id
_entity.type
_entity.pdbx_description
1 polymer ?
#
loop_
_entity_poly.entity_id
_entity_poly.type
_entity_poly.pdbx_seq_one_letter_code
_entity_poly.pdbx_strand_id
1 'polypeptide(L)'
;MRYILLFWAVPMGLFWGWFYLSYNDINFGLTFLSRPVHDFAFGFYGNLLGIDPQTIPPLVARACVVDTVVIFAIYAFRRRRDIIAWWNASRQPTVAPEAGPVPPAE
;
A
#
# COMPACT_ATOMS: atom_id res chain seq x y z
N MET A 1 -14.73 -5.44 -3.60
CA MET A 1 -13.63 -4.47 -3.34
C MET A 1 -12.36 -5.13 -2.84
N ARG A 2 -12.43 -5.95 -1.77
CA ARG A 2 -11.25 -6.61 -1.18
C ARG A 2 -10.34 -7.30 -2.19
N TYR A 3 -10.93 -7.98 -3.17
CA TYR A 3 -10.18 -8.70 -4.20
C TYR A 3 -9.40 -7.78 -5.14
N ILE A 4 -9.93 -6.62 -5.50
CA ILE A 4 -9.22 -5.65 -6.36
C ILE A 4 -8.00 -5.11 -5.63
N LEU A 5 -8.17 -4.73 -4.36
CA LEU A 5 -7.06 -4.28 -3.52
C LEU A 5 -6.01 -5.38 -3.30
N LEU A 6 -6.43 -6.63 -3.13
CA LEU A 6 -5.52 -7.75 -2.94
C LEU A 6 -4.77 -8.09 -4.23
N PHE A 7 -5.45 -8.13 -5.37
CA PHE A 7 -4.84 -8.35 -6.68
C PHE A 7 -3.87 -7.24 -7.07
N TRP A 8 -4.06 -6.04 -6.54
CA TRP A 8 -3.14 -4.92 -6.71
C TRP A 8 -1.98 -4.93 -5.71
N ALA A 9 -2.27 -5.14 -4.43
CA ALA A 9 -1.28 -5.09 -3.35
C ALA A 9 -0.29 -6.25 -3.41
N VAL A 10 -0.70 -7.42 -3.92
CA VAL A 10 0.18 -8.59 -4.06
C VAL A 10 1.36 -8.31 -5.00
N PRO A 11 1.16 -7.94 -6.29
CA PRO A 11 2.27 -7.65 -7.19
C PRO A 11 3.09 -6.43 -6.74
N MET A 12 2.44 -5.40 -6.17
CA MET A 12 3.15 -4.25 -5.62
C MET A 12 4.02 -4.63 -4.42
N GLY A 13 3.49 -5.41 -3.47
CA GLY A 13 4.23 -5.86 -2.31
C GLY A 13 5.39 -6.77 -2.66
N LEU A 14 5.20 -7.65 -3.66
CA LEU A 14 6.27 -8.51 -4.16
C LEU A 14 7.38 -7.70 -4.84
N PHE A 15 7.00 -6.74 -5.70
CA PHE A 15 7.94 -5.83 -6.37
C PHE A 15 8.74 -5.00 -5.35
N TRP A 16 8.05 -4.29 -4.45
CA TRP A 16 8.68 -3.44 -3.45
C TRP A 16 9.47 -4.23 -2.41
N GLY A 17 8.97 -5.41 -2.01
CA GLY A 17 9.68 -6.31 -1.12
C GLY A 17 11.00 -6.75 -1.72
N TRP A 18 10.99 -7.26 -2.95
CA TRP A 18 12.21 -7.62 -3.66
C TRP A 18 13.12 -6.41 -3.89
N PHE A 19 12.59 -5.27 -4.35
CA PHE A 19 13.37 -4.05 -4.56
C PHE A 19 14.07 -3.61 -3.28
N TYR A 20 13.37 -3.57 -2.16
CA TYR A 20 13.92 -3.17 -0.87
C TYR A 20 14.97 -4.16 -0.35
N LEU A 21 14.68 -5.46 -0.41
CA LEU A 21 15.60 -6.51 0.03
C LEU A 21 16.88 -6.49 -0.80
N SER A 22 16.74 -6.45 -2.13
CA SER A 22 17.89 -6.44 -3.05
C SER A 22 18.69 -5.16 -3.01
N TYR A 23 18.04 -4.01 -2.83
CA TYR A 23 18.72 -2.74 -2.65
C TYR A 23 19.53 -2.69 -1.35
N ASN A 24 19.04 -3.29 -0.26
CA ASN A 24 19.76 -3.35 1.02
C ASN A 24 20.68 -4.58 1.15
N ASP A 25 20.86 -5.35 0.07
CA ASP A 25 21.62 -6.60 0.02
C ASP A 25 21.21 -7.63 1.09
N ILE A 26 19.92 -7.65 1.42
CA ILE A 26 19.31 -8.63 2.34
C ILE A 26 18.96 -9.87 1.53
N ASN A 27 19.98 -10.67 1.27
CA ASN A 27 19.94 -11.73 0.29
C ASN A 27 19.62 -13.12 0.88
N PHE A 28 19.72 -13.35 2.19
CA PHE A 28 19.38 -14.63 2.86
C PHE A 28 19.99 -15.90 2.19
N GLY A 29 21.06 -15.76 1.40
CA GLY A 29 21.64 -16.83 0.58
C GLY A 29 21.00 -17.00 -0.83
N LEU A 30 20.00 -16.21 -1.17
CA LEU A 30 19.38 -16.13 -2.49
C LEU A 30 20.06 -15.07 -3.35
N THR A 31 20.71 -15.49 -4.43
CA THR A 31 21.37 -14.60 -5.40
C THR A 31 20.40 -13.56 -5.99
N PHE A 32 19.12 -13.89 -6.14
CA PHE A 32 18.12 -12.99 -6.68
C PHE A 32 17.87 -11.74 -5.81
N LEU A 33 18.10 -11.84 -4.51
CA LEU A 33 17.94 -10.73 -3.56
C LEU A 33 19.28 -10.00 -3.32
N SER A 34 20.29 -10.24 -4.15
CA SER A 34 21.58 -9.57 -4.03
C SER A 34 21.61 -8.27 -4.84
N ARG A 35 22.43 -7.32 -4.39
CA ARG A 35 22.64 -6.05 -5.09
C ARG A 35 23.18 -6.20 -6.53
N PRO A 36 24.11 -7.12 -6.84
CA PRO A 36 24.56 -7.33 -8.22
C PRO A 36 23.43 -7.71 -9.19
N VAL A 37 22.48 -8.54 -8.74
CA VAL A 37 21.33 -8.93 -9.59
C VAL A 37 20.35 -7.78 -9.75
N HIS A 38 20.15 -6.98 -8.70
CA HIS A 38 19.38 -5.74 -8.77
C HIS A 38 19.94 -4.78 -9.84
N ASP A 39 21.24 -4.49 -9.76
CA ASP A 39 21.92 -3.59 -10.69
C ASP A 39 21.92 -4.16 -12.12
N PHE A 40 22.09 -5.47 -12.27
CA PHE A 40 21.96 -6.15 -13.56
C PHE A 40 20.55 -6.01 -14.15
N ALA A 41 19.50 -6.21 -13.36
CA ALA A 41 18.12 -6.09 -13.82
C ALA A 41 17.83 -4.67 -14.34
N PHE A 42 18.18 -3.64 -13.55
CA PHE A 42 17.99 -2.25 -13.98
C PHE A 42 18.88 -1.87 -15.16
N GLY A 43 20.12 -2.35 -15.20
CA GLY A 43 21.02 -2.18 -16.34
C GLY A 43 20.47 -2.81 -17.62
N PHE A 44 19.94 -4.04 -17.53
CA PHE A 44 19.33 -4.74 -18.64
C PHE A 44 18.09 -4.00 -19.17
N TYR A 45 17.18 -3.57 -18.28
CA TYR A 45 16.01 -2.80 -18.67
C TYR A 45 16.37 -1.41 -19.21
N GLY A 46 17.39 -0.74 -18.67
CA GLY A 46 17.88 0.54 -19.18
C GLY A 46 18.41 0.44 -20.60
N ASN A 47 19.22 -0.60 -20.87
CA ASN A 47 19.69 -0.88 -22.23
C ASN A 47 18.54 -1.21 -23.19
N LEU A 48 17.54 -1.98 -22.74
CA LEU A 48 16.38 -2.34 -23.57
C LEU A 48 15.49 -1.13 -23.90
N LEU A 49 15.30 -0.24 -22.93
CA LEU A 49 14.46 0.95 -23.06
C LEU A 49 15.21 2.17 -23.64
N GLY A 50 16.54 2.09 -23.77
CA GLY A 50 17.38 3.21 -24.20
C GLY A 50 17.42 4.37 -23.20
N ILE A 51 17.20 4.10 -21.91
CA ILE A 51 17.20 5.10 -20.82
C ILE A 51 18.24 4.75 -19.77
N ASP A 52 18.69 5.76 -19.02
CA ASP A 52 19.64 5.56 -17.92
C ASP A 52 19.03 4.62 -16.85
N PRO A 53 19.69 3.50 -16.51
CA PRO A 53 19.26 2.58 -15.46
C PRO A 53 18.91 3.26 -14.13
N GLN A 54 19.61 4.35 -13.78
CA GLN A 54 19.37 5.10 -12.55
C GLN A 54 18.06 5.88 -12.56
N THR A 55 17.48 6.12 -13.73
CA THR A 55 16.19 6.82 -13.88
C THR A 55 14.99 5.88 -13.76
N ILE A 56 15.20 4.56 -13.89
CA ILE A 56 14.12 3.57 -13.85
C ILE A 56 13.49 3.49 -12.45
N PRO A 57 14.23 3.32 -11.34
CA PRO A 57 13.64 3.26 -10.01
C PRO A 57 12.74 4.47 -9.67
N PRO A 58 13.15 5.74 -9.87
CA PRO A 58 12.29 6.87 -9.58
C PRO A 58 11.07 6.97 -10.52
N LEU A 59 11.19 6.53 -11.78
CA LEU A 59 10.04 6.46 -12.70
C LEU A 59 9.01 5.43 -12.24
N VAL A 60 9.47 4.23 -11.87
CA VAL A 60 8.59 3.17 -11.35
C VAL A 60 7.93 3.61 -10.05
N ALA A 61 8.68 4.22 -9.13
CA ALA A 61 8.13 4.75 -7.88
C ALA A 61 7.02 5.77 -8.14
N ARG A 62 7.20 6.71 -9.09
CA ARG A 62 6.17 7.67 -9.48
C ARG A 62 4.93 6.97 -10.05
N ALA A 63 5.11 5.98 -10.92
CA ALA A 63 4.01 5.20 -11.48
C ALA A 63 3.22 4.47 -10.36
N CYS A 64 3.90 3.86 -9.40
CA CYS A 64 3.26 3.20 -8.24
C CYS A 64 2.46 4.19 -7.39
N VAL A 65 2.98 5.40 -7.14
CA VAL A 65 2.25 6.43 -6.38
C VAL A 65 0.97 6.82 -7.12
N VAL A 66 1.06 7.11 -8.41
CA VAL A 66 -0.10 7.47 -9.24
C VAL A 66 -1.13 6.34 -9.22
N ASP A 67 -0.70 5.10 -9.41
CA ASP A 67 -1.58 3.93 -9.42
C ASP A 67 -2.27 3.71 -8.07
N THR A 68 -1.55 3.91 -6.96
CA THR A 68 -2.10 3.86 -5.60
C THR A 68 -3.19 4.93 -5.41
N VAL A 69 -2.92 6.16 -5.86
CA VAL A 69 -3.88 7.27 -5.79
C VAL A 69 -5.13 6.96 -6.61
N VAL A 70 -4.98 6.44 -7.82
CA VAL A 70 -6.11 6.09 -8.69
C VAL A 70 -6.96 4.99 -8.05
N ILE A 71 -6.35 3.94 -7.52
CA ILE A 71 -7.07 2.83 -6.88
C ILE A 71 -7.79 3.31 -5.62
N PHE A 72 -7.12 4.11 -4.78
CA PHE A 72 -7.76 4.69 -3.60
C PHE A 72 -8.88 5.65 -3.97
N ALA A 73 -8.72 6.45 -5.03
CA ALA A 73 -9.77 7.35 -5.53
C ALA A 73 -11.00 6.58 -6.00
N ILE A 74 -10.81 5.50 -6.78
CA ILE A 74 -11.91 4.62 -7.23
C ILE A 74 -12.59 3.95 -6.03
N TYR A 75 -11.79 3.46 -5.08
CA TYR A 75 -12.31 2.82 -3.87
C TYR A 75 -13.12 3.79 -3.01
N ALA A 76 -12.57 4.98 -2.74
CA ALA A 76 -13.24 6.04 -1.99
C ALA A 76 -14.52 6.51 -2.68
N PHE A 77 -14.50 6.68 -4.01
CA PHE A 77 -15.67 7.09 -4.77
C PHE A 77 -16.80 6.05 -4.74
N ARG A 78 -16.47 4.76 -4.84
CA ARG A 78 -17.45 3.67 -4.76
C ARG A 78 -17.96 3.45 -3.34
N ARG A 79 -17.14 3.69 -2.32
CA ARG A 79 -17.49 3.51 -0.90
C ARG A 79 -17.86 4.82 -0.19
N ARG A 80 -18.07 5.90 -0.95
CA ARG A 80 -18.36 7.25 -0.43
C ARG A 80 -19.50 7.27 0.59
N ARG A 81 -20.53 6.44 0.40
CA ARG A 81 -21.69 6.36 1.31
C ARG A 81 -21.31 5.77 2.67
N ASP A 82 -20.54 4.68 2.69
CA ASP A 82 -20.09 4.06 3.94
C ASP A 82 -19.04 4.92 4.66
N ILE A 83 -18.17 5.60 3.91
CA ILE A 83 -17.14 6.50 4.47
C ILE A 83 -17.82 7.72 5.13
N ILE A 84 -18.81 8.32 4.47
CA ILE A 84 -19.59 9.43 5.04
C ILE A 84 -20.39 8.95 6.26
N ALA A 85 -20.98 7.75 6.20
CA ALA A 85 -21.69 7.17 7.34
C ALA A 85 -20.77 6.91 8.53
N TRP A 86 -19.57 6.35 8.31
CA TRP A 86 -18.56 6.13 9.34
C TRP A 86 -18.02 7.45 9.93
N TRP A 87 -17.79 8.45 9.07
CA TRP A 87 -17.34 9.78 9.48
C TRP A 87 -18.40 10.51 10.33
N ASN A 88 -19.67 10.40 9.96
CA ASN A 88 -20.78 10.97 10.73
C ASN A 88 -21.03 10.20 12.04
N ALA A 89 -20.90 8.88 12.03
CA ALA A 89 -21.02 8.05 13.24
C ALA A 89 -19.90 8.34 14.25
N SER A 90 -18.67 8.60 13.78
CA SER A 90 -17.55 8.98 14.66
C SER A 90 -17.68 10.38 15.24
N ARG A 91 -18.60 11.21 14.71
CA ARG A 91 -18.95 12.54 15.24
C ARG A 91 -20.19 12.55 16.11
N GLN A 92 -20.90 11.42 16.25
CA GLN A 92 -21.95 11.34 17.26
C GLN A 92 -21.29 11.27 18.63
N PRO A 93 -21.58 12.22 19.55
CA PRO A 93 -21.13 12.09 20.92
C PRO A 93 -21.68 10.77 21.43
N THR A 94 -20.83 9.93 22.01
CA THR A 94 -21.27 8.78 22.79
C THR A 94 -22.21 9.31 23.85
N VAL A 95 -23.52 9.18 23.64
CA VAL A 95 -24.51 9.52 24.65
C VAL A 95 -24.26 8.50 25.76
N ALA A 96 -23.69 8.97 26.86
CA ALA A 96 -23.41 8.14 28.02
C ALA A 96 -24.71 7.42 28.40
N PRO A 97 -24.68 6.10 28.67
CA PRO A 97 -25.87 5.42 29.17
C PRO A 97 -26.27 6.13 30.46
N GLU A 98 -27.47 6.71 30.46
CA GLU A 98 -28.07 7.30 31.65
C GLU A 98 -28.03 6.23 32.74
N ALA A 99 -27.30 6.49 33.82
CA ALA A 99 -27.18 5.59 34.95
C ALA A 99 -28.60 5.36 35.50
N GLY A 100 -29.18 4.21 35.18
CA GLY A 100 -30.50 3.82 35.62
C GLY A 100 -30.58 3.84 37.16
N PRO A 101 -31.79 4.05 37.73
CA PRO A 101 -31.95 4.27 39.17
C PRO A 101 -31.35 3.14 39.99
N VAL A 102 -30.50 3.49 40.95
CA VAL A 102 -29.90 2.56 41.92
C VAL A 102 -31.05 1.87 42.69
N PRO A 103 -31.17 0.53 42.66
CA PRO A 103 -32.17 -0.16 43.47
C PRO A 103 -31.85 0.04 44.96
N PRO A 104 -32.86 0.24 45.82
CA PRO A 104 -32.65 0.39 47.25
C PRO A 104 -32.02 -0.88 47.82
N ALA A 105 -31.00 -0.69 48.67
CA ALA A 105 -30.34 -1.77 49.38
C ALA A 105 -31.31 -2.39 50.40
N GLU A 106 -31.60 -3.68 50.22
CA GLU A 106 -32.17 -4.56 51.25
C GLU A 106 -31.12 -5.61 51.64
#